data_AF-A0A1B9F677-F1
#
_entry.id   AF-A0A1B9F677-F1
#
_cell.length_a   1.000
_cell.length_b   1.000
_cell.length_c   1.000
_cell.angle_alpha   90.00
_cell.angle_beta   90.00
_cell.angle_gamma   90.00
#
_symmetry.space_group_name_H-M   'P 1'
#
loop_
_entity.id
_entity.type
_entity.pdbx_description
1 polymer ?
#
loop_
_entity_poly.entity_id
_entity_poly.type
_entity_poly.pdbx_seq_one_letter_code
_entity_poly.pdbx_strand_id
1 'polypeptide(L)'
;MKCPGQDTRYWNQEAIFEAKCPNCGADIEFFKDDSKRKCPSCGKEVPNPRMDFGCAAYCPYAEQCLGAVPEGLKSQKDELLRERLAQLAKKLAGTDFKLIKKISQSVADIEPVAKEQGLDLSIAVPAAYLIQIPMEKYQESDLAGPCDLLLRAGLSEEKARQVDEIVRDAQKHEDPIQALIALLKR
;
A
#
# COMPACT_ATOMS: atom_id res chain seq x y z
N MET A 1 -20.42 -19.52 2.44
CA MET A 1 -20.30 -18.91 3.78
C MET A 1 -20.73 -17.46 3.64
N LYS A 2 -21.61 -16.94 4.50
CA LYS A 2 -22.14 -15.56 4.40
C LYS A 2 -21.49 -14.68 5.46
N CYS A 3 -20.98 -13.52 5.06
CA CYS A 3 -20.37 -12.56 5.96
C CYS A 3 -21.44 -11.97 6.91
N PRO A 4 -21.14 -11.78 8.20
CA PRO A 4 -22.08 -11.15 9.14
C PRO A 4 -22.54 -9.75 8.71
N GLY A 5 -21.69 -9.00 7.98
CA GLY A 5 -22.03 -7.70 7.40
C GLY A 5 -22.92 -7.74 6.15
N GLN A 6 -23.13 -8.92 5.56
CA GLN A 6 -24.06 -9.19 4.45
C GLN A 6 -25.35 -9.86 4.94
N ASP A 7 -25.62 -9.81 6.25
CA ASP A 7 -26.85 -10.34 6.81
C ASP A 7 -28.04 -9.44 6.48
N THR A 8 -28.91 -9.92 5.60
CA THR A 8 -30.10 -9.22 5.09
C THR A 8 -31.11 -8.88 6.19
N ARG A 9 -31.01 -9.51 7.37
CA ARG A 9 -31.92 -9.28 8.50
C ARG A 9 -31.83 -7.86 9.09
N TYR A 10 -30.71 -7.16 8.88
CA TYR A 10 -30.49 -5.81 9.39
C TYR A 10 -30.53 -4.73 8.30
N TRP A 11 -31.07 -5.05 7.12
CA TRP A 11 -31.12 -4.11 6.01
C TRP A 11 -32.29 -3.15 6.15
N ASN A 12 -32.00 -1.86 5.92
CA ASN A 12 -32.99 -0.79 5.82
C ASN A 12 -33.07 -0.31 4.35
N GLN A 13 -33.84 0.75 4.09
CA GLN A 13 -34.03 1.29 2.73
C GLN A 13 -32.74 1.79 2.05
N GLU A 14 -31.65 1.94 2.81
CA GLU A 14 -30.32 2.30 2.30
C GLU A 14 -29.52 1.10 1.77
N ALA A 15 -30.08 -0.12 1.86
CA ALA A 15 -29.43 -1.34 1.39
C ALA A 15 -29.37 -1.47 -0.14
N ILE A 16 -30.10 -0.62 -0.87
CA ILE A 16 -30.07 -0.51 -2.32
C ILE A 16 -29.70 0.93 -2.66
N PHE A 17 -28.77 1.13 -3.57
CA PHE A 17 -28.40 2.46 -4.04
C PHE A 17 -27.97 2.42 -5.50
N GLU A 18 -28.08 3.56 -6.16
CA GLU A 18 -27.64 3.72 -7.54
C GLU A 18 -26.23 4.33 -7.59
N ALA A 19 -25.43 3.83 -8.53
CA ALA A 19 -24.14 4.42 -8.87
C ALA A 19 -23.96 4.49 -10.38
N LYS A 20 -23.26 5.53 -10.84
CA LYS A 20 -22.96 5.73 -12.26
C LYS A 20 -21.88 4.74 -12.72
N CYS A 21 -22.10 4.12 -13.87
CA CYS A 21 -21.10 3.30 -14.53
C CYS A 21 -19.88 4.17 -14.91
N PRO A 22 -18.66 3.83 -14.48
CA PRO A 22 -17.46 4.61 -14.84
C PRO A 22 -17.12 4.53 -16.34
N ASN A 23 -17.69 3.57 -17.06
CA ASN A 23 -17.40 3.34 -18.47
C ASN A 23 -18.40 3.97 -19.44
N CYS A 24 -19.67 4.10 -19.05
CA CYS A 24 -20.71 4.65 -19.94
C CYS A 24 -21.68 5.64 -19.28
N GLY A 25 -21.52 5.93 -17.98
CA GLY A 25 -22.37 6.89 -17.25
C GLY A 25 -23.79 6.43 -16.97
N ALA A 26 -24.19 5.23 -17.38
CA ALA A 26 -25.51 4.67 -17.08
C ALA A 26 -25.65 4.36 -15.58
N ASP A 27 -26.87 4.49 -15.06
CA ASP A 27 -27.18 4.12 -13.67
C ASP A 27 -27.14 2.61 -13.50
N ILE A 28 -26.48 2.19 -12.42
CA ILE A 28 -26.37 0.80 -11.99
C ILE A 28 -26.92 0.74 -10.57
N GLU A 29 -27.93 -0.09 -10.39
CA GLU A 29 -28.44 -0.43 -9.06
C GLU A 29 -27.52 -1.46 -8.40
N PHE A 30 -27.05 -1.12 -7.21
CA PHE A 30 -26.24 -1.96 -6.34
C PHE A 30 -27.00 -2.30 -5.07
N PHE A 31 -26.87 -3.55 -4.63
CA PHE A 31 -27.24 -3.97 -3.29
C PHE A 31 -26.02 -3.88 -2.38
N LYS A 32 -26.24 -3.68 -1.07
CA LYS A 32 -25.16 -3.53 -0.08
C LYS A 32 -24.21 -4.74 -0.02
N ASP A 33 -24.68 -5.93 -0.40
CA ASP A 33 -23.88 -7.15 -0.49
C ASP A 33 -23.31 -7.44 -1.88
N ASP A 34 -23.73 -6.72 -2.93
CA ASP A 34 -23.13 -6.86 -4.24
C ASP A 34 -21.67 -6.42 -4.16
N SER A 35 -20.72 -7.32 -4.40
CA SER A 35 -19.31 -6.94 -4.55
C SER A 35 -19.05 -6.24 -5.89
N LYS A 36 -19.76 -6.68 -6.93
CA LYS A 36 -19.74 -6.11 -8.28
C LYS A 36 -21.07 -6.37 -8.99
N ARG A 37 -21.44 -5.47 -9.89
CA ARG A 37 -22.62 -5.58 -10.77
C ARG A 37 -22.22 -5.41 -12.22
N LYS A 38 -22.91 -6.12 -13.11
CA LYS A 38 -22.77 -5.90 -14.55
C LYS A 38 -23.59 -4.69 -14.95
N CYS A 39 -22.98 -3.73 -15.64
CA CYS A 39 -23.69 -2.57 -16.16
C CYS A 39 -24.75 -3.03 -17.18
N PRO A 40 -26.03 -2.62 -17.05
CA PRO A 40 -27.08 -3.00 -17.99
C PRO A 40 -26.89 -2.37 -19.38
N SER A 41 -26.17 -1.25 -19.47
CA SER A 41 -25.93 -0.54 -20.73
C SER A 41 -24.71 -1.04 -21.49
N CYS A 42 -23.54 -1.16 -20.85
CA CYS A 42 -22.30 -1.54 -21.54
C CYS A 42 -21.80 -2.96 -21.26
N GLY A 43 -22.45 -3.69 -20.35
CA GLY A 43 -22.09 -5.07 -20.03
C GLY A 43 -20.79 -5.27 -19.26
N LYS A 44 -20.06 -4.20 -18.89
CA LYS A 44 -18.84 -4.31 -18.06
C LYS A 44 -19.19 -4.55 -16.59
N GLU A 45 -18.36 -5.31 -15.90
CA GLU A 45 -18.45 -5.48 -14.45
C GLU A 45 -17.94 -4.20 -13.74
N VAL A 46 -18.75 -3.68 -12.82
CA VAL A 46 -18.48 -2.48 -12.05
C VAL A 46 -18.47 -2.86 -10.57
N PRO A 47 -17.37 -2.60 -9.82
CA PRO A 47 -17.31 -2.87 -8.40
C PRO A 47 -18.26 -1.93 -7.63
N ASN A 48 -18.78 -2.41 -6.50
CA ASN A 48 -19.66 -1.62 -5.63
C ASN A 48 -18.88 -0.49 -4.94
N PRO A 49 -19.24 0.80 -5.16
CA PRO A 49 -18.49 1.93 -4.62
C PRO A 49 -18.74 2.20 -3.13
N ARG A 50 -19.80 1.64 -2.54
CA ARG A 50 -20.15 1.78 -1.11
C ARG A 50 -19.82 0.53 -0.30
N MET A 51 -19.15 -0.45 -0.89
CA MET A 51 -18.79 -1.65 -0.15
C MET A 51 -17.77 -1.30 0.93
N ASP A 52 -18.18 -1.46 2.18
CA ASP A 52 -17.33 -1.23 3.34
C ASP A 52 -16.34 -2.40 3.48
N PHE A 53 -15.09 -2.12 3.13
CA PHE A 53 -14.00 -3.09 3.16
C PHE A 53 -13.32 -3.19 4.53
N GLY A 54 -13.89 -2.63 5.60
CA GLY A 54 -13.35 -2.75 6.96
C GLY A 54 -13.11 -4.20 7.39
N CYS A 55 -13.90 -5.16 6.88
CA CYS A 55 -13.70 -6.60 7.12
C CYS A 55 -12.61 -7.23 6.23
N ALA A 56 -12.35 -6.67 5.05
CA ALA A 56 -11.32 -7.14 4.13
C ALA A 56 -9.90 -6.89 4.70
N ALA A 57 -9.75 -5.93 5.62
CA ALA A 57 -8.51 -5.70 6.36
C ALA A 57 -8.06 -6.90 7.22
N TYR A 58 -9.00 -7.77 7.61
CA TYR A 58 -8.74 -8.91 8.49
C TYR A 58 -9.05 -10.27 7.85
N CYS A 59 -9.52 -10.28 6.60
CA CYS A 59 -9.97 -11.49 5.92
C CYS A 59 -8.85 -12.11 5.06
N PRO A 60 -8.46 -13.38 5.29
CA PRO A 60 -7.42 -14.05 4.51
C PRO A 60 -7.80 -14.35 3.05
N TYR A 61 -9.08 -14.17 2.67
CA TYR A 61 -9.59 -14.38 1.31
C TYR A 61 -9.96 -13.08 0.59
N ALA A 62 -9.58 -11.92 1.14
CA ALA A 62 -9.98 -10.61 0.62
C ALA A 62 -9.57 -10.39 -0.85
N GLU A 63 -8.41 -10.91 -1.27
CA GLU A 63 -7.93 -10.77 -2.64
C GLU A 63 -8.82 -11.45 -3.68
N GLN A 64 -9.52 -12.54 -3.31
CA GLN A 64 -10.47 -13.24 -4.19
C GLN A 64 -11.79 -12.47 -4.34
N CYS A 65 -12.15 -11.63 -3.36
CA CYS A 65 -13.39 -10.85 -3.38
C CYS A 65 -13.25 -9.49 -4.07
N LEU A 66 -12.06 -8.88 -4.05
CA LEU A 66 -11.87 -7.49 -4.47
C LEU A 66 -11.59 -7.29 -5.97
N GLY A 67 -11.18 -8.33 -6.69
CA GLY A 67 -10.89 -8.24 -8.13
C GLY A 67 -9.92 -7.10 -8.48
N ALA A 68 -10.09 -6.51 -9.67
CA ALA A 68 -9.27 -5.37 -10.11
C ALA A 68 -9.61 -4.12 -9.28
N VAL A 69 -8.75 -3.82 -8.32
CA VAL A 69 -8.83 -2.63 -7.47
C VAL A 69 -8.90 -1.37 -8.34
N PRO A 70 -9.93 -0.52 -8.21
CA PRO A 70 -10.00 0.76 -8.91
C PRO A 70 -8.76 1.59 -8.58
N GLU A 71 -8.17 2.28 -9.57
CA GLU A 71 -6.94 3.07 -9.38
C GLU A 71 -7.02 4.08 -8.22
N GLY A 72 -8.21 4.64 -7.95
CA GLY A 72 -8.44 5.52 -6.79
C GLY A 72 -8.24 4.87 -5.42
N LEU A 73 -8.45 3.55 -5.27
CA LEU A 73 -8.16 2.82 -4.03
C LEU A 73 -6.67 2.51 -3.88
N LYS A 74 -5.93 2.38 -4.98
CA LYS A 74 -4.47 2.14 -4.95
C LYS A 74 -3.76 3.36 -4.36
N SER A 75 -4.10 4.55 -4.84
CA SER A 75 -3.54 5.80 -4.32
C SER A 75 -3.81 5.99 -2.82
N GLN A 76 -4.99 5.62 -2.32
CA GLN A 76 -5.31 5.70 -0.89
C GLN A 76 -4.51 4.66 -0.07
N LYS A 77 -4.33 3.44 -0.59
CA LYS A 77 -3.50 2.42 0.07
C LYS A 77 -2.02 2.82 0.11
N ASP A 78 -1.52 3.41 -0.97
CA ASP A 78 -0.13 3.85 -1.05
C ASP A 78 0.14 5.03 -0.10
N GLU A 79 -0.81 5.96 0.04
CA GLU A 79 -0.72 7.05 1.03
C GLU A 79 -0.68 6.51 2.46
N LEU A 80 -1.60 5.60 2.80
CA LEU A 80 -1.64 4.97 4.12
C LEU A 80 -0.36 4.18 4.44
N LEU A 81 0.20 3.49 3.45
CA LEU A 81 1.48 2.80 3.58
C LEU A 81 2.61 3.80 3.86
N ARG A 82 2.67 4.91 3.12
CA ARG A 82 3.67 5.97 3.33
C ARG A 82 3.58 6.57 4.72
N GLU A 83 2.38 6.91 5.17
CA GLU A 83 2.16 7.45 6.52
C GLU A 83 2.63 6.47 7.59
N ARG A 84 2.29 5.18 7.45
CA ARG A 84 2.68 4.14 8.40
C ARG A 84 4.19 3.90 8.42
N LEU A 85 4.84 3.86 7.25
CA LEU A 85 6.30 3.76 7.15
C LEU A 85 6.98 4.96 7.78
N ALA A 86 6.49 6.17 7.53
CA ALA A 86 7.03 7.38 8.13
C ALA A 86 6.91 7.35 9.67
N GLN A 87 5.78 6.89 10.21
CA GLN A 87 5.59 6.74 11.66
C GLN A 87 6.53 5.69 12.25
N LEU A 88 6.65 4.51 11.62
CA LEU A 88 7.52 3.43 12.08
C LEU A 88 9.00 3.82 12.01
N ALA A 89 9.43 4.46 10.92
CA ALA A 89 10.79 4.97 10.76
C ALA A 89 11.12 6.06 11.80
N LYS A 90 10.19 6.98 12.08
CA LYS A 90 10.35 7.97 13.16
C LYS A 90 10.45 7.31 14.53
N LYS A 91 9.61 6.29 14.78
CA LYS A 91 9.65 5.54 16.05
C LYS A 91 11.00 4.83 16.23
N LEU A 92 11.54 4.23 15.17
CA LEU A 92 12.88 3.64 15.17
C LEU A 92 13.98 4.68 15.42
N ALA A 93 13.89 5.84 14.79
CA ALA A 93 14.86 6.90 14.98
C ALA A 93 14.79 7.52 16.40
N GLY A 94 13.63 7.45 17.06
CA GLY A 94 13.43 7.97 18.41
C GLY A 94 13.71 9.46 18.48
N THR A 95 14.69 9.86 19.29
CA THR A 95 15.13 11.26 19.45
C THR A 95 16.27 11.65 18.50
N ASP A 96 16.69 10.78 17.59
CA ASP A 96 17.72 11.09 16.60
C ASP A 96 17.15 11.94 15.46
N PHE A 97 17.05 13.24 15.69
CA PHE A 97 16.57 14.20 14.70
C PHE A 97 17.45 14.27 13.44
N LYS A 98 18.75 13.92 13.54
CA LYS A 98 19.64 13.88 12.37
C LYS A 98 19.26 12.72 11.46
N LEU A 99 18.99 11.56 12.04
CA LEU A 99 18.52 10.38 11.31
C LEU A 99 17.14 10.63 10.68
N ILE A 100 16.19 11.21 11.42
CA ILE A 100 14.87 11.57 10.87
C ILE A 100 15.02 12.49 9.65
N LYS A 101 15.88 13.52 9.76
CA LYS A 101 16.14 14.43 8.64
C LYS A 101 16.75 13.70 7.44
N LYS A 102 17.72 12.80 7.65
CA LYS A 102 18.33 12.00 6.58
C LYS A 102 17.31 11.11 5.86
N ILE A 103 16.42 10.46 6.61
CA ILE A 103 15.35 9.62 6.05
C ILE A 103 14.42 10.47 5.18
N SER A 104 13.93 11.59 5.72
CA SER A 104 13.06 12.49 4.95
C SER A 104 13.74 13.05 3.70
N GLN A 105 15.03 13.39 3.79
CA GLN A 105 15.81 13.83 2.63
C GLN A 105 15.95 12.72 1.58
N SER A 106 16.24 11.49 2.00
CA SER A 106 16.40 10.37 1.07
C SER A 106 15.14 10.09 0.27
N VAL A 107 13.96 10.16 0.92
CA VAL A 107 12.67 10.04 0.23
C VAL A 107 12.48 11.19 -0.78
N ALA A 108 12.80 12.42 -0.37
CA ALA A 108 12.70 13.59 -1.25
C ALA A 108 13.66 13.55 -2.44
N ASP A 109 14.82 12.91 -2.30
CA ASP A 109 15.81 12.77 -3.36
C ASP A 109 15.45 11.62 -4.33
N ILE A 110 14.95 10.49 -3.81
CA ILE A 110 14.67 9.28 -4.60
C ILE A 110 13.32 9.34 -5.30
N GLU A 111 12.26 9.86 -4.67
CA GLU A 111 10.91 9.87 -5.26
C GLU A 111 10.82 10.60 -6.63
N PRO A 112 11.36 11.82 -6.82
CA PRO A 112 11.31 12.48 -8.12
C PRO A 112 12.12 11.72 -9.17
N VAL A 113 13.31 11.24 -8.80
CA VAL A 113 14.18 10.46 -9.71
C VAL A 113 13.50 9.17 -10.14
N ALA A 114 12.83 8.47 -9.22
CA ALA A 114 12.08 7.27 -9.52
C ALA A 114 10.90 7.54 -10.45
N LYS A 115 10.19 8.67 -10.28
CA LYS A 115 9.11 9.10 -11.19
C LYS A 115 9.64 9.43 -12.59
N GLU A 116 10.71 10.20 -12.69
CA GLU A 116 11.31 10.59 -13.97
C GLU A 116 11.85 9.39 -14.76
N GLN A 117 12.39 8.39 -14.05
CA GLN A 117 12.99 7.20 -14.67
C GLN A 117 11.99 6.04 -14.83
N GLY A 118 10.72 6.22 -14.44
CA GLY A 118 9.69 5.19 -14.53
C GLY A 118 9.95 3.96 -13.65
N LEU A 119 10.67 4.14 -12.54
CA LEU A 119 10.96 3.07 -11.57
C LEU A 119 9.70 2.74 -10.74
N ASP A 120 9.60 1.50 -10.26
CA ASP A 120 8.46 1.09 -9.43
C ASP A 120 8.49 1.80 -8.07
N LEU A 121 7.59 2.79 -7.93
CA LEU A 121 7.42 3.57 -6.70
C LEU A 121 7.01 2.71 -5.50
N SER A 122 6.38 1.55 -5.73
CA SER A 122 6.01 0.59 -4.69
C SER A 122 7.22 -0.02 -3.99
N ILE A 123 8.40 0.03 -4.62
CA ILE A 123 9.66 -0.50 -4.11
C ILE A 123 10.61 0.64 -3.75
N ALA A 124 10.72 1.64 -4.64
CA ALA A 124 11.64 2.76 -4.47
C ALA A 124 11.32 3.60 -3.21
N VAL A 125 10.04 3.91 -2.97
CA VAL A 125 9.64 4.74 -1.82
C VAL A 125 9.89 4.01 -0.49
N PRO A 126 9.44 2.75 -0.30
CA PRO A 126 9.80 2.01 0.91
C PRO A 126 11.30 1.85 1.10
N ALA A 127 12.08 1.58 0.05
CA ALA A 127 13.52 1.48 0.15
C ALA A 127 14.17 2.79 0.63
N ALA A 128 13.70 3.94 0.12
CA ALA A 128 14.18 5.26 0.50
C ALA A 128 13.96 5.59 1.99
N TYR A 129 12.86 5.09 2.58
CA TYR A 129 12.61 5.25 4.03
C TYR A 129 13.62 4.48 4.89
N LEU A 130 14.14 3.35 4.39
CA LEU A 130 14.93 2.40 5.18
C LEU A 130 16.43 2.51 4.95
N ILE A 131 16.85 3.06 3.81
CA ILE A 131 18.26 3.10 3.39
C ILE A 131 19.18 3.78 4.41
N GLN A 132 18.69 4.82 5.08
CA GLN A 132 19.47 5.57 6.08
C GLN A 132 19.41 4.96 7.48
N ILE A 133 18.52 4.00 7.73
CA ILE A 133 18.34 3.40 9.04
C ILE A 133 19.37 2.28 9.22
N PRO A 134 20.27 2.40 10.22
CA PRO A 134 21.30 1.39 10.44
C PRO A 134 20.71 0.17 11.16
N MET A 135 21.33 -1.00 10.99
CA MET A 135 20.80 -2.29 11.48
C MET A 135 20.56 -2.32 12.99
N GLU A 136 21.37 -1.59 13.76
CA GLU A 136 21.28 -1.52 15.22
C GLU A 136 19.93 -0.95 15.67
N LYS A 137 19.36 0.00 14.92
CA LYS A 137 18.05 0.59 15.24
C LYS A 137 16.90 -0.40 15.16
N TYR A 138 16.98 -1.35 14.22
CA TYR A 138 16.00 -2.42 14.12
C TYR A 138 16.11 -3.36 15.33
N GLN A 139 17.33 -3.74 15.70
CA GLN A 139 17.59 -4.63 16.83
C GLN A 139 17.17 -4.01 18.17
N GLU A 140 17.41 -2.71 18.37
CA GLU A 140 16.94 -1.95 19.55
C GLU A 140 15.41 -1.99 19.71
N SER A 141 14.67 -2.24 18.64
CA SER A 141 13.20 -2.26 18.61
C SER A 141 12.62 -3.67 18.40
N ASP A 142 13.40 -4.71 18.71
CA ASP A 142 13.03 -6.12 18.55
C ASP A 142 12.61 -6.50 17.11
N LEU A 143 13.25 -5.87 16.11
CA LEU A 143 13.08 -6.18 14.70
C LEU A 143 14.32 -6.89 14.17
N ALA A 144 14.12 -7.94 13.37
CA ALA A 144 15.22 -8.65 12.71
C ALA A 144 15.89 -7.82 11.59
N GLY A 145 15.20 -6.79 11.07
CA GLY A 145 15.73 -5.90 10.04
C GLY A 145 14.65 -5.16 9.24
N PRO A 146 15.02 -4.58 8.09
CA PRO A 146 14.12 -3.82 7.22
C PRO A 146 12.86 -4.59 6.79
N CYS A 147 13.00 -5.88 6.46
CA CYS A 147 11.87 -6.74 6.08
C CYS A 147 10.74 -6.79 7.13
N ASP A 148 11.07 -6.94 8.42
CA ASP A 148 10.05 -7.00 9.49
C ASP A 148 9.30 -5.66 9.63
N LEU A 149 10.00 -4.53 9.45
CA LEU A 149 9.36 -3.22 9.44
C LEU A 149 8.36 -3.07 8.30
N LEU A 150 8.71 -3.53 7.10
CA LEU A 150 7.85 -3.48 5.91
C LEU A 150 6.60 -4.35 6.06
N LEU A 151 6.75 -5.55 6.61
CA LEU A 151 5.63 -6.42 6.95
C LEU A 151 4.71 -5.75 7.97
N ARG A 152 5.28 -5.15 9.03
CA ARG A 152 4.51 -4.37 10.01
C ARG A 152 3.86 -3.13 9.43
N ALA A 153 4.37 -2.58 8.33
CA ALA A 153 3.74 -1.50 7.59
C ALA A 153 2.58 -1.98 6.69
N GLY A 154 2.47 -3.29 6.44
CA GLY A 154 1.43 -3.89 5.61
C GLY A 154 1.85 -4.13 4.16
N LEU A 155 3.16 -4.14 3.86
CA LEU A 155 3.67 -4.58 2.57
C LEU A 155 3.55 -6.11 2.44
N SER A 156 3.29 -6.61 1.22
CA SER A 156 3.29 -8.05 0.97
C SER A 156 4.67 -8.65 1.20
N GLU A 157 4.72 -9.92 1.61
CA GLU A 157 5.98 -10.61 1.95
C GLU A 157 6.97 -10.64 0.77
N GLU A 158 6.48 -10.82 -0.45
CA GLU A 158 7.28 -10.79 -1.66
C GLU A 158 7.96 -9.42 -1.87
N LYS A 159 7.18 -8.33 -1.79
CA LYS A 159 7.71 -6.97 -1.92
C LYS A 159 8.63 -6.60 -0.76
N ALA A 160 8.30 -7.01 0.46
CA ALA A 160 9.11 -6.74 1.65
C ALA A 160 10.50 -7.37 1.54
N ARG A 161 10.59 -8.63 1.07
CA ARG A 161 11.86 -9.31 0.82
C ARG A 161 12.67 -8.63 -0.27
N GLN A 162 12.03 -8.26 -1.38
CA GLN A 162 12.69 -7.57 -2.48
C GLN A 162 13.31 -6.24 -2.02
N VAL A 163 12.54 -5.43 -1.28
CA VAL A 163 13.05 -4.16 -0.75
C VAL A 163 14.17 -4.40 0.27
N ASP A 164 14.06 -5.40 1.15
CA ASP A 164 15.09 -5.72 2.13
C ASP A 164 16.43 -6.09 1.48
N GLU A 165 16.39 -6.92 0.42
CA GLU A 165 17.59 -7.29 -0.35
C GLU A 165 18.24 -6.06 -0.98
N ILE A 166 17.44 -5.24 -1.68
CA ILE A 166 17.92 -4.01 -2.34
C ILE A 166 18.53 -3.03 -1.33
N VAL A 167 17.86 -2.81 -0.19
CA VAL A 167 18.34 -1.89 0.85
C VAL A 167 19.65 -2.39 1.46
N ARG A 168 19.74 -3.69 1.78
CA ARG A 168 20.96 -4.28 2.34
C ARG A 168 22.14 -4.22 1.37
N ASP A 169 21.88 -4.42 0.08
CA ASP A 169 22.92 -4.30 -0.93
C ASP A 169 23.35 -2.86 -1.14
N ALA A 170 22.40 -1.92 -1.22
CA ALA A 170 22.70 -0.50 -1.34
C ALA A 170 23.51 0.05 -0.14
N GLN A 171 23.22 -0.41 1.08
CA GLN A 171 23.96 -0.01 2.30
C GLN A 171 25.43 -0.44 2.33
N LYS A 172 25.86 -1.39 1.49
CA LYS A 172 27.27 -1.82 1.38
C LYS A 172 28.13 -0.81 0.62
N HIS A 173 27.52 0.13 -0.09
CA HIS A 173 28.22 1.11 -0.91
C HIS A 173 28.50 2.41 -0.14
N GLU A 174 29.54 3.14 -0.55
CA GLU A 174 29.94 4.43 0.04
C GLU A 174 28.86 5.51 -0.14
N ASP A 175 28.09 5.44 -1.24
CA ASP A 175 26.88 6.24 -1.46
C ASP A 175 25.65 5.31 -1.61
N PRO A 176 24.92 5.06 -0.50
CA PRO A 176 23.75 4.19 -0.50
C PRO A 176 22.60 4.70 -1.37
N ILE A 177 22.49 6.02 -1.60
CA ILE A 177 21.39 6.60 -2.38
C ILE A 177 21.63 6.34 -3.87
N GLN A 178 22.85 6.60 -4.36
CA GLN A 178 23.20 6.32 -5.74
C GLN A 178 23.19 4.82 -6.04
N ALA A 179 23.67 4.01 -5.10
CA ALA A 179 23.60 2.55 -5.22
C ALA A 179 22.15 2.05 -5.30
N LEU A 180 21.25 2.61 -4.48
CA LEU A 180 19.83 2.26 -4.51
C LEU A 180 19.20 2.55 -5.88
N ILE A 181 19.45 3.74 -6.45
CA ILE A 181 18.93 4.11 -7.79
C ILE A 181 19.46 3.14 -8.85
N ALA A 182 20.73 2.73 -8.77
CA ALA A 182 21.32 1.77 -9.70
C ALA A 182 20.69 0.38 -9.58
N LEU A 183 20.43 -0.09 -8.35
CA LEU A 183 19.80 -1.40 -8.09
C LEU A 183 18.34 -1.44 -8.52
N LEU A 184 17.60 -0.34 -8.38
CA LEU A 184 16.19 -0.24 -8.81
C LEU A 184 16.03 -0.30 -10.34
N LYS A 185 17.10 -0.04 -11.11
CA LYS A 185 17.10 -0.12 -12.58
C LYS A 185 17.33 -1.52 -13.13
N ARG A 186 17.75 -2.46 -12.29
CA ARG A 186 18.15 -3.81 -12.69
C ARG A 186 16.96 -4.75 -12.76
#